data_AF-A0A3N6M5W2-F1
#
_entry.id   AF-A0A3N6M5W2-F1
#
_cell.length_a   1.000
_cell.length_b   1.000
_cell.length_c   1.000
_cell.angle_alpha   90.00
_cell.angle_beta   90.00
_cell.angle_gamma   90.00
#
_symmetry.space_group_name_H-M   'P 1'
#
loop_
_entity.id
_entity.type
_entity.pdbx_description
1 polymer ?
#
loop_
_entity_poly.entity_id
_entity_poly.type
_entity_poly.pdbx_seq_one_letter_code
_entity_poly.pdbx_strand_id
1 'polypeptide(L)'
;MIRYVLAVLLAVALVSLSVPAIEHGATVKSEHTVDRDVAAIDRAATSLVAHEDLPPDGHPPPQRIVTVTLPTDSVTTTPIERFEIERAGAYASVVTVSLEGTSPRTFVIDAPIVYATPSENRSVDLGGTGTDVELLFQLAEDPAGTEVVVVTRN
;
A
#
# COMPACT_ATOMS: atom_id res chain seq x y z
N MET A 1 30.97 24.60 36.65
CA MET A 1 30.19 25.25 35.58
C MET A 1 30.64 24.79 34.19
N ILE A 2 31.91 24.96 33.79
CA ILE A 2 32.40 24.57 32.45
C ILE A 2 32.17 23.09 32.10
N ARG A 3 32.29 22.17 33.07
CA ARG A 3 32.04 20.73 32.90
C ARG A 3 30.59 20.43 32.47
N TYR A 4 29.61 21.19 32.97
CA TYR A 4 28.21 21.01 32.59
C TYR A 4 27.94 21.57 31.20
N VAL A 5 28.53 22.72 30.87
CA VAL A 5 28.42 23.32 29.52
C VAL A 5 29.01 22.37 28.48
N LEU A 6 30.20 21.81 28.75
CA LEU A 6 30.82 20.82 27.86
C LEU A 6 29.95 19.57 27.69
N ALA A 7 29.36 19.07 28.78
CA ALA A 7 28.48 17.91 28.72
C ALA A 7 27.22 18.16 27.90
N VAL A 8 26.60 19.35 28.04
CA VAL A 8 25.44 19.75 27.24
C VAL A 8 25.81 19.90 25.76
N LEU A 9 26.92 20.56 25.44
CA LEU A 9 27.38 20.69 24.05
C LEU A 9 27.68 19.34 23.41
N LEU A 10 28.30 18.42 24.16
CA LEU A 10 28.56 17.07 23.69
C LEU A 10 27.25 16.29 23.45
N ALA A 11 26.29 16.40 24.36
CA ALA A 11 24.98 15.75 24.20
C ALA A 11 24.25 16.27 22.95
N VAL A 12 24.23 17.59 22.74
CA VAL A 12 23.64 18.19 21.53
C VAL A 12 24.37 17.71 20.28
N ALA A 13 25.70 17.68 20.28
CA ALA A 13 26.47 17.19 19.14
C ALA A 13 26.14 15.72 18.79
N LEU A 14 26.02 14.86 19.81
CA LEU A 14 25.66 13.44 19.62
C LEU A 14 24.24 13.27 19.08
N VAL A 15 23.28 14.06 19.58
CA VAL A 15 21.89 14.04 19.10
C VAL A 15 21.84 14.49 17.64
N SER A 16 22.50 15.61 17.30
CA SER A 16 22.52 16.12 15.92
C SER A 16 23.13 15.13 14.92
N LEU A 17 24.15 14.37 15.33
CA LEU A 17 24.75 13.32 14.50
C LEU A 17 23.83 12.10 14.29
N SER A 18 22.85 11.90 15.17
CA SER A 18 21.96 10.73 15.14
C SER A 18 20.72 10.93 14.27
N VAL A 19 20.31 12.18 14.01
CA VAL A 19 19.08 12.51 13.26
C VAL A 19 19.03 11.82 11.88
N PRO A 20 20.07 11.89 11.02
CA PRO A 20 20.01 11.28 9.69
C PRO A 20 19.88 9.75 9.73
N ALA A 21 20.45 9.11 10.77
CA ALA A 21 20.34 7.67 10.94
C ALA A 21 18.92 7.24 11.33
N ILE A 22 18.22 8.06 12.13
CA ILE A 22 16.83 7.84 12.51
C ILE A 22 15.92 8.01 11.29
N GLU A 23 16.11 9.08 10.51
CA GLU A 23 15.35 9.33 9.27
C GLU A 23 15.50 8.17 8.28
N HIS A 24 16.74 7.70 8.07
CA HIS A 24 16.98 6.54 7.20
C HIS A 24 16.29 5.27 7.72
N GLY A 25 16.38 5.01 9.03
CA GLY A 25 15.70 3.87 9.66
C GLY A 25 14.17 3.95 9.55
N ALA A 26 13.61 5.15 9.65
CA ALA A 26 12.17 5.39 9.49
C ALA A 26 11.70 5.06 8.06
N THR A 27 12.47 5.49 7.06
CA THR A 27 12.19 5.19 5.64
C THR A 27 12.25 3.70 5.37
N VAL A 28 13.35 3.02 5.76
CA VAL A 28 13.51 1.56 5.53
C VAL A 28 12.39 0.75 6.17
N LYS A 29 11.97 1.12 7.39
CA LYS A 29 10.85 0.44 8.08
C LYS A 29 9.53 0.63 7.32
N SER A 30 9.30 1.82 6.78
CA SER A 30 8.08 2.15 6.03
C SER A 30 8.06 1.43 4.68
N GLU A 31 9.20 1.38 3.99
CA GLU A 31 9.38 0.58 2.77
C GLU A 31 9.08 -0.90 2.99
N HIS A 32 9.60 -1.50 4.07
CA HIS A 32 9.30 -2.89 4.41
C HIS A 32 7.82 -3.15 4.74
N THR A 33 7.11 -2.13 5.23
CA THR A 33 5.67 -2.22 5.49
C THR A 33 4.90 -2.19 4.18
N VAL A 34 5.21 -1.23 3.31
CA VAL A 34 4.64 -1.13 1.96
C VAL A 34 4.90 -2.41 1.16
N ASP A 35 6.12 -2.94 1.15
CA ASP A 35 6.46 -4.17 0.40
C ASP A 35 5.60 -5.36 0.87
N ARG A 36 5.35 -5.48 2.17
CA ARG A 36 4.53 -6.55 2.75
C ARG A 36 3.06 -6.41 2.33
N ASP A 37 2.54 -5.19 2.36
CA ASP A 37 1.14 -4.92 2.08
C ASP A 37 0.84 -5.09 0.60
N VAL A 38 1.72 -4.61 -0.28
CA VAL A 38 1.64 -4.87 -1.73
C VAL A 38 1.68 -6.37 -2.01
N ALA A 39 2.56 -7.13 -1.35
CA ALA A 39 2.60 -8.58 -1.48
C ALA A 39 1.36 -9.31 -0.90
N ALA A 40 0.64 -8.70 0.04
CA ALA A 40 -0.62 -9.22 0.54
C ALA A 40 -1.76 -8.96 -0.47
N ILE A 41 -1.81 -7.77 -1.04
CA ILE A 41 -2.74 -7.38 -2.12
C ILE A 41 -2.55 -8.30 -3.33
N ASP A 42 -1.31 -8.45 -3.81
CA ASP A 42 -1.01 -9.30 -4.97
C ASP A 42 -1.48 -10.74 -4.75
N ARG A 43 -1.11 -11.34 -3.62
CA ARG A 43 -1.56 -12.71 -3.29
C ARG A 43 -3.07 -12.84 -3.18
N ALA A 44 -3.75 -11.87 -2.59
CA ALA A 44 -5.21 -11.91 -2.45
C ALA A 44 -5.92 -11.77 -3.80
N ALA A 45 -5.50 -10.82 -4.62
CA ALA A 45 -6.07 -10.58 -5.95
C ALA A 45 -5.77 -11.75 -6.91
N THR A 46 -4.52 -12.20 -6.97
CA THR A 46 -4.10 -13.33 -7.80
C THR A 46 -4.76 -14.63 -7.33
N SER A 47 -4.95 -14.83 -6.02
CA SER A 47 -5.68 -16.00 -5.52
C SER A 47 -7.15 -16.00 -5.94
N LEU A 48 -7.82 -14.85 -6.01
CA LEU A 48 -9.20 -14.77 -6.46
C LEU A 48 -9.31 -15.16 -7.93
N VAL A 49 -8.46 -14.60 -8.79
CA VAL A 49 -8.50 -14.87 -10.24
C VAL A 49 -8.03 -16.28 -10.59
N ALA A 50 -7.01 -16.80 -9.90
CA ALA A 50 -6.40 -18.07 -10.28
C ALA A 50 -7.07 -19.32 -9.68
N HIS A 51 -7.86 -19.17 -8.61
CA HIS A 51 -8.38 -20.33 -7.84
C HIS A 51 -9.87 -20.28 -7.53
N GLU A 52 -10.58 -19.21 -7.82
CA GLU A 52 -12.02 -19.09 -7.56
C GLU A 52 -12.78 -18.94 -8.88
N ASP A 53 -13.94 -19.56 -8.97
CA ASP A 53 -14.84 -19.42 -10.12
C ASP A 53 -15.99 -18.47 -9.74
N LEU A 54 -16.50 -17.71 -10.72
CA LEU A 54 -17.75 -16.95 -10.53
C LEU A 54 -18.91 -17.93 -10.30
N PRO A 55 -19.66 -17.79 -9.19
CA PRO A 55 -20.81 -18.62 -8.94
C PRO A 55 -21.97 -18.20 -9.85
N PRO A 56 -22.97 -19.08 -10.06
CA PRO A 56 -24.15 -18.76 -10.85
C PRO A 56 -24.90 -17.54 -10.28
N ASP A 57 -25.58 -16.80 -11.16
CA ASP A 57 -26.38 -15.63 -10.82
C ASP A 57 -27.22 -15.83 -9.55
N GLY A 58 -27.15 -14.85 -8.64
CA GLY A 58 -27.86 -14.87 -7.36
C GLY A 58 -27.07 -15.44 -6.18
N HIS A 59 -25.83 -15.89 -6.37
CA HIS A 59 -24.92 -16.25 -5.29
C HIS A 59 -23.91 -15.13 -5.01
N PRO A 60 -23.49 -14.94 -3.75
CA PRO A 60 -22.44 -13.99 -3.42
C PRO A 60 -21.13 -14.36 -4.12
N PRO A 61 -20.46 -13.41 -4.78
CA PRO A 61 -19.18 -13.66 -5.43
C PRO A 61 -18.06 -13.93 -4.41
N PRO A 62 -16.98 -14.62 -4.83
CA PRO A 62 -15.80 -14.84 -4.01
C PRO A 62 -15.20 -13.51 -3.56
N GLN A 63 -14.92 -13.41 -2.26
CA GLN A 63 -14.38 -12.20 -1.66
C GLN A 63 -13.24 -12.49 -0.69
N ARG A 64 -12.36 -11.50 -0.53
CA ARG A 64 -11.23 -11.50 0.43
C ARG A 64 -11.12 -10.10 1.04
N ILE A 65 -10.79 -10.04 2.32
CA ILE A 65 -10.50 -8.79 3.00
C ILE A 65 -8.98 -8.71 3.19
N VAL A 66 -8.39 -7.59 2.78
CA VAL A 66 -6.98 -7.30 2.97
C VAL A 66 -6.86 -6.00 3.76
N THR A 67 -6.12 -6.05 4.86
CA THR A 67 -5.78 -4.86 5.63
C THR A 67 -4.47 -4.29 5.11
N VAL A 68 -4.49 -3.02 4.71
CA VAL A 68 -3.31 -2.27 4.27
C VAL A 68 -2.93 -1.28 5.37
N THR A 69 -1.68 -1.30 5.81
CA THR A 69 -1.15 -0.42 6.84
C THR A 69 -0.51 0.79 6.17
N LEU A 70 -1.16 1.96 6.20
CA LEU A 70 -0.59 3.20 5.68
C LEU A 70 0.29 3.84 6.76
N PRO A 71 1.63 3.93 6.59
CA PRO A 71 2.51 4.50 7.61
C PRO A 71 2.08 5.92 8.01
N THR A 72 1.95 6.16 9.32
CA THR A 72 1.77 7.49 9.93
C THR A 72 3.08 8.28 9.90
N ASP A 73 3.02 9.60 9.94
CA ASP A 73 4.17 10.42 10.33
C ASP A 73 4.56 10.11 11.79
N SER A 74 5.78 9.61 12.01
CA SER A 74 6.33 9.39 13.35
C SER A 74 7.86 9.44 13.35
N VAL A 75 8.46 9.53 14.54
CA VAL A 75 9.92 9.45 14.72
C VAL A 75 10.54 8.19 14.10
N THR A 76 9.74 7.13 13.89
CA THR A 76 10.22 5.85 13.38
C THR A 76 9.60 5.43 12.06
N THR A 77 8.78 6.27 11.43
CA THR A 77 8.10 5.94 10.17
C THR A 77 7.98 7.17 9.29
N THR A 78 8.29 7.00 8.01
CA THR A 78 8.10 8.01 6.98
C THR A 78 6.69 7.86 6.43
N PRO A 79 5.87 8.92 6.40
CA PRO A 79 4.49 8.84 5.96
C PRO A 79 4.40 8.51 4.47
N ILE A 80 3.25 7.95 4.10
CA ILE A 80 2.91 7.75 2.69
C ILE A 80 2.41 9.05 2.07
N GLU A 81 2.97 9.40 0.92
CA GLU A 81 2.55 10.57 0.14
C GLU A 81 1.53 10.17 -0.92
N ARG A 82 1.74 9.02 -1.57
CA ARG A 82 0.83 8.47 -2.59
C ARG A 82 0.82 6.95 -2.52
N PHE A 83 -0.37 6.36 -2.64
CA PHE A 83 -0.55 4.94 -2.88
C PHE A 83 -1.70 4.77 -3.88
N GLU A 84 -1.34 4.36 -5.10
CA GLU A 84 -2.29 4.22 -6.19
C GLU A 84 -2.20 2.85 -6.84
N ILE A 85 -3.34 2.22 -7.11
CA ILE A 85 -3.45 0.98 -7.89
C ILE A 85 -4.18 1.30 -9.19
N GLU A 86 -3.57 1.00 -10.33
CA GLU A 86 -4.15 1.19 -11.67
C GLU A 86 -4.13 -0.12 -12.46
N ARG A 87 -5.23 -0.46 -13.14
CA ARG A 87 -5.23 -1.59 -14.08
C ARG A 87 -4.39 -1.23 -15.29
N ALA A 88 -3.32 -1.98 -15.51
CA ALA A 88 -2.43 -1.79 -16.65
C ALA A 88 -2.85 -2.62 -17.88
N GLY A 89 -3.65 -3.68 -17.68
CA GLY A 89 -4.13 -4.50 -18.80
C GLY A 89 -5.16 -5.55 -18.37
N ALA A 90 -5.40 -6.53 -19.26
CA ALA A 90 -6.39 -7.57 -19.04
C ALA A 90 -6.09 -8.46 -17.82
N TYR A 91 -4.81 -8.65 -17.49
CA TYR A 91 -4.35 -9.60 -16.46
C TYR A 91 -3.43 -8.98 -15.41
N ALA A 92 -3.23 -7.66 -15.42
CA ALA A 92 -2.23 -7.02 -14.58
C ALA A 92 -2.65 -5.63 -14.13
N SER A 93 -2.16 -5.28 -12.94
CA SER A 93 -2.27 -3.95 -12.35
C SER A 93 -0.92 -3.46 -11.89
N VAL A 94 -0.79 -2.15 -11.77
CA VAL A 94 0.42 -1.48 -11.32
C VAL A 94 0.09 -0.69 -10.07
N VAL A 95 0.88 -0.92 -9.01
CA VAL A 95 0.84 -0.11 -7.80
C VAL A 95 1.97 0.91 -7.86
N THR A 96 1.62 2.18 -7.69
CA THR A 96 2.59 3.27 -7.53
C THR A 96 2.53 3.79 -6.10
N VAL A 97 3.67 3.74 -5.40
CA VAL A 97 3.79 4.19 -4.01
C VAL A 97 4.91 5.21 -3.89
N SER A 98 4.68 6.32 -3.20
CA SER A 98 5.72 7.24 -2.76
C SER A 98 5.62 7.51 -1.26
N LEU A 99 6.77 7.44 -0.58
CA LEU A 99 6.92 7.94 0.78
C LEU A 99 7.41 9.39 0.72
N GLU A 100 7.11 10.18 1.74
CA GLU A 100 7.55 11.57 1.80
C GLU A 100 9.08 11.70 1.60
N GLY A 101 9.48 12.56 0.65
CA GLY A 101 10.88 12.81 0.34
C GLY A 101 11.60 11.69 -0.42
N THR A 102 10.87 10.66 -0.88
CA THR A 102 11.41 9.54 -1.67
C THR A 102 10.90 9.54 -3.11
N SER A 103 11.67 8.93 -4.02
CA SER A 103 11.20 8.67 -5.38
C SER A 103 10.07 7.63 -5.37
N PRO A 104 9.04 7.79 -6.21
CA PRO A 104 8.00 6.78 -6.38
C PRO A 104 8.58 5.42 -6.76
N ARG A 105 8.04 4.37 -6.17
CA ARG A 105 8.31 2.97 -6.46
C ARG A 105 7.08 2.36 -7.13
N THR A 106 7.33 1.46 -8.07
CA THR A 106 6.30 0.80 -8.85
C THR A 106 6.37 -0.71 -8.66
N PHE A 107 5.22 -1.34 -8.45
CA PHE A 107 5.08 -2.78 -8.30
C PHE A 107 4.04 -3.30 -9.29
N VAL A 108 4.26 -4.50 -9.80
CA VAL A 108 3.30 -5.18 -10.68
C VAL A 108 2.52 -6.18 -9.84
N ILE A 109 1.21 -6.23 -10.05
CA ILE A 109 0.30 -7.23 -9.51
C ILE A 109 -0.21 -8.08 -10.67
N ASP A 110 -0.16 -9.40 -10.51
CA ASP A 110 -0.58 -10.38 -11.52
C ASP A 110 -2.10 -10.63 -11.51
N ALA A 111 -2.86 -9.56 -11.30
CA ALA A 111 -4.32 -9.56 -11.33
C ALA A 111 -4.86 -8.20 -11.81
N PRO A 112 -5.94 -8.19 -12.61
CA PRO A 112 -6.62 -6.97 -13.02
C PRO A 112 -7.50 -6.42 -11.89
N ILE A 113 -7.12 -5.28 -11.30
CA ILE A 113 -7.78 -4.64 -10.16
C ILE A 113 -8.47 -3.36 -10.63
N VAL A 114 -9.73 -3.16 -10.24
CA VAL A 114 -10.52 -1.96 -10.53
C VAL A 114 -11.22 -1.44 -9.28
N TYR A 115 -11.43 -0.13 -9.19
CA TYR A 115 -12.11 0.47 -8.03
C TYR A 115 -13.63 0.57 -8.20
N ALA A 116 -14.35 0.09 -7.18
CA ALA A 116 -15.80 0.20 -6.98
C ALA A 116 -16.72 -0.42 -8.04
N THR A 117 -16.43 -0.25 -9.34
CA THR A 117 -17.28 -0.71 -10.44
C THR A 117 -16.46 -1.54 -11.43
N PRO A 118 -16.88 -2.78 -11.77
CA PRO A 118 -16.17 -3.65 -12.71
C PRO A 118 -15.98 -3.04 -14.12
N SER A 119 -16.91 -2.17 -14.54
CA SER A 119 -16.93 -1.58 -15.88
C SER A 119 -16.07 -0.33 -16.05
N GLU A 120 -15.57 0.24 -14.96
CA GLU A 120 -14.78 1.47 -14.99
C GLU A 120 -13.34 1.17 -14.58
N ASN A 121 -12.38 1.50 -15.45
CA ASN A 121 -10.97 1.42 -15.09
C ASN A 121 -10.57 2.62 -14.20
N ARG A 122 -11.08 2.64 -12.97
CA ARG A 122 -10.75 3.66 -11.98
C ARG A 122 -9.62 3.18 -11.11
N SER A 123 -8.62 4.04 -10.91
CA SER A 123 -7.56 3.78 -9.97
C SER A 123 -8.06 3.86 -8.52
N VAL A 124 -7.46 3.04 -7.67
CA VAL A 124 -7.68 3.07 -6.22
C VAL A 124 -6.61 3.99 -5.64
N ASP A 125 -7.01 5.18 -5.19
CA ASP A 125 -6.13 6.04 -4.37
C ASP A 125 -6.44 5.75 -2.90
N LEU A 126 -5.48 5.09 -2.21
CA LEU A 126 -5.59 4.82 -0.79
C LEU A 126 -5.07 5.97 0.07
N GLY A 127 -4.70 7.10 -0.53
CA GLY A 127 -4.14 8.27 0.12
C GLY A 127 -4.69 8.55 1.52
N GLY A 128 -3.80 8.97 2.41
CA GLY A 128 -4.13 9.20 3.81
C GLY A 128 -3.00 8.72 4.71
N THR A 129 -2.61 9.57 5.65
CA THR A 129 -1.61 9.20 6.64
C THR A 129 -2.28 8.46 7.79
N GLY A 130 -1.81 7.24 8.05
CA GLY A 130 -1.84 6.73 9.39
C GLY A 130 -3.06 5.95 9.87
N THR A 131 -3.80 5.34 8.95
CA THR A 131 -4.89 4.41 9.30
C THR A 131 -4.72 3.11 8.56
N ASP A 132 -4.98 2.00 9.25
CA ASP A 132 -5.21 0.72 8.62
C ASP A 132 -6.47 0.85 7.75
N VAL A 133 -6.34 0.48 6.48
CA VAL A 133 -7.44 0.49 5.51
C VAL A 133 -7.82 -0.94 5.21
N GLU A 134 -9.04 -1.30 5.55
CA GLU A 134 -9.62 -2.57 5.10
C GLU A 134 -10.14 -2.42 3.67
N LEU A 135 -9.64 -3.30 2.81
CA LEU A 135 -10.04 -3.40 1.42
C LEU A 135 -10.75 -4.72 1.21
N LEU A 136 -11.98 -4.64 0.70
CA LEU A 136 -12.73 -5.78 0.22
C LEU A 136 -12.40 -5.99 -1.26
N PHE A 137 -11.81 -7.14 -1.55
CA PHE A 137 -11.51 -7.65 -2.87
C PHE A 137 -12.61 -8.62 -3.26
N GLN A 138 -13.25 -8.39 -4.39
CA GLN A 138 -14.35 -9.22 -4.88
C GLN A 138 -14.11 -9.58 -6.34
N LEU A 139 -14.28 -10.84 -6.69
CA LEU A 139 -14.22 -11.28 -8.07
C LEU A 139 -15.50 -10.87 -8.81
N ALA A 140 -15.35 -10.28 -9.99
CA ALA A 140 -16.44 -9.88 -10.86
C ALA A 140 -16.03 -10.04 -12.33
N GLU A 141 -16.97 -9.83 -13.24
CA GLU A 141 -16.72 -9.84 -14.68
C GLU A 141 -16.91 -8.43 -15.22
N ASP A 142 -15.98 -7.97 -16.06
CA ASP A 142 -16.12 -6.70 -16.76
C ASP A 142 -17.04 -6.83 -18.00
N PRO A 143 -17.48 -5.74 -18.63
CA PRO A 143 -18.38 -5.80 -19.78
C PRO A 143 -17.81 -6.55 -21.00
N ALA A 144 -16.49 -6.79 -21.04
CA ALA A 144 -15.84 -7.55 -22.10
C ALA A 144 -15.79 -9.06 -21.80
N GLY A 145 -16.32 -9.48 -20.66
CA GLY A 145 -16.32 -10.85 -20.20
C GLY A 145 -15.02 -11.29 -19.53
N THR A 146 -14.20 -10.33 -19.09
CA THR A 146 -12.93 -10.61 -18.42
C THR A 146 -13.12 -10.59 -16.92
N GLU A 147 -12.59 -11.58 -16.21
CA GLU A 147 -12.57 -11.60 -14.76
C GLU A 147 -11.68 -10.47 -14.22
N VAL A 148 -12.26 -9.67 -13.34
CA VAL A 148 -11.63 -8.53 -12.68
C VAL A 148 -11.86 -8.59 -11.18
N VAL A 149 -10.90 -8.05 -10.45
CA VAL A 149 -10.96 -7.93 -9.00
C VAL A 149 -11.42 -6.51 -8.66
N VAL A 150 -12.64 -6.39 -8.16
CA VAL A 150 -13.20 -5.12 -7.71
C VAL A 150 -12.76 -4.88 -6.28
N VAL A 151 -12.14 -3.73 -6.05
CA VAL A 151 -11.73 -3.28 -4.73
C VAL A 151 -12.67 -2.20 -4.22
N THR A 152 -13.14 -2.37 -2.99
CA THR A 152 -13.91 -1.37 -2.25
C THR A 152 -13.29 -1.17 -0.87
N ARG A 153 -13.42 0.06 -0.33
CA ARG A 153 -13.00 0.36 1.04
C ARG A 153 -14.14 -0.01 1.99
N ASN A 154 -13.82 -0.77 3.03
CA ASN A 154 -14.76 -1.13 4.10
C ASN A 154 -14.86 -0.01 5.16
#